data_AF-A0A651GE60-F1
#
_entry.id   AF-A0A651GE60-F1
#
_cell.length_a   1.000
_cell.length_b   1.000
_cell.length_c   1.000
_cell.angle_alpha   90.00
_cell.angle_beta   90.00
_cell.angle_gamma   90.00
#
_symmetry.space_group_name_H-M   'P 1'
#
loop_
_entity.id
_entity.type
_entity.pdbx_description
1 polymer ?
#
loop_
_entity_poly.entity_id
_entity_poly.type
_entity_poly.pdbx_seq_one_letter_code
_entity_poly.pdbx_strand_id
1 'polypeptide(L)'
;MQAGILPEGFLCMPTTRRSSSLARRRSAIIRRDRKGLTWNELLEHIVTDPCFDVHTADGKFWIDPFTGKRAAAAKVDRAAALRHYFDSYPHWQKYPIKSIQELQFWRWVHYLNEHIRGEQRLRFFRSDGQWLNPFTGTWHEDVRRVEGRITSMTLHEMAKVLASTVSDGPAEMLHFQRLREIIEESHGRAPRPAAAGKPPVTPDEAVEQTVAAAAQVTTDGEAGESSPDSDAESAAAPEADGAAQDSLDVKSPQVRKPGPETRRAQQVQSHLLGHVPTLQGYEFAVGYHPMDSVSGDFYDIRKLDDERLLMVVGDVSGHGVQAALAMATVLKSLRTITRTCSDLVEIACLLNDDVKPDLLSDQFVTMWFAILWIDERRLECLSAGHTPAVIANPEGELVLRRIMSKGAAIGMASSAQIRNTFQSQQVQLHPGDVVVQYTDGLSEVMDAHQEEFGDLRVLGCIASHLEAPQLQDVVDGVIGTVSAWGEHEQSDDYTMVAMRVGVDGVS
;
A
#
# COMPACT_ATOMS: atom_id res chain seq x y z
N MET A 1 -44.20 -54.67 -10.13
CA MET A 1 -43.77 -55.90 -10.83
C MET A 1 -42.70 -55.50 -11.84
N GLN A 2 -41.53 -56.13 -11.75
CA GLN A 2 -40.41 -56.03 -12.69
C GLN A 2 -40.75 -56.63 -14.06
N ALA A 3 -39.96 -56.22 -15.07
CA ALA A 3 -39.48 -56.92 -16.29
C ALA A 3 -39.60 -56.00 -17.51
N GLY A 4 -38.68 -55.91 -18.47
CA GLY A 4 -37.43 -56.64 -18.77
C GLY A 4 -36.64 -55.82 -19.83
N ILE A 5 -35.31 -55.85 -19.80
CA ILE A 5 -34.42 -56.62 -20.71
C ILE A 5 -34.55 -56.24 -22.20
N LEU A 6 -33.48 -55.68 -22.77
CA LEU A 6 -33.15 -55.71 -24.20
C LEU A 6 -31.66 -56.12 -24.40
N PRO A 7 -31.28 -56.71 -25.56
CA PRO A 7 -30.12 -57.59 -25.70
C PRO A 7 -28.91 -57.03 -26.50
N GLU A 8 -27.79 -57.75 -26.42
CA GLU A 8 -26.63 -57.75 -27.35
C GLU A 8 -27.03 -58.29 -28.75
N GLY A 9 -26.40 -58.04 -29.90
CA GLY A 9 -25.17 -57.35 -30.29
C GLY A 9 -24.92 -57.49 -31.82
N PHE A 10 -23.75 -57.05 -32.29
CA PHE A 10 -23.07 -57.33 -33.58
C PHE A 10 -23.59 -56.71 -34.91
N LEU A 11 -22.81 -55.82 -35.56
CA LEU A 11 -21.79 -56.16 -36.58
C LEU A 11 -21.32 -54.95 -37.44
N CYS A 12 -20.04 -55.04 -37.83
CA CYS A 12 -19.39 -54.51 -39.04
C CYS A 12 -18.89 -53.05 -39.13
N MET A 13 -17.55 -52.93 -39.19
CA MET A 13 -16.79 -51.76 -39.63
C MET A 13 -16.97 -51.49 -41.14
N PRO A 14 -16.66 -50.25 -41.59
CA PRO A 14 -15.46 -50.14 -42.39
C PRO A 14 -14.55 -48.94 -42.03
N THR A 15 -13.28 -49.20 -42.30
CA THR A 15 -12.09 -48.35 -42.35
C THR A 15 -12.30 -46.92 -42.90
N THR A 16 -11.76 -45.90 -42.23
CA THR A 16 -10.64 -45.05 -42.70
C THR A 16 -10.50 -43.75 -41.89
N ARG A 17 -9.23 -43.39 -41.58
CA ARG A 17 -8.73 -42.07 -41.15
C ARG A 17 -9.37 -41.41 -39.91
N ARG A 18 -8.94 -41.84 -38.72
CA ARG A 18 -8.85 -40.98 -37.53
C ARG A 18 -7.40 -40.82 -37.11
N SER A 19 -6.69 -39.92 -37.78
CA SER A 19 -5.37 -39.45 -37.36
C SER A 19 -5.01 -38.23 -38.22
N SER A 20 -5.49 -37.04 -37.83
CA SER A 20 -4.89 -35.73 -38.23
C SER A 20 -5.70 -34.49 -37.82
N SER A 21 -6.87 -34.58 -37.17
CA SER A 21 -7.63 -33.37 -36.78
C SER A 21 -7.33 -32.84 -35.36
N LEU A 22 -6.76 -33.66 -34.46
CA LEU A 22 -6.37 -33.22 -33.11
C LEU A 22 -4.96 -32.62 -33.07
N ALA A 23 -4.06 -33.04 -33.97
CA ALA A 23 -2.70 -32.48 -34.07
C ALA A 23 -2.65 -31.13 -34.81
N ARG A 24 -3.64 -30.84 -35.67
CA ARG A 24 -3.73 -29.54 -36.37
C ARG A 24 -4.42 -28.43 -35.55
N ARG A 25 -5.05 -28.76 -34.41
CA ARG A 25 -5.56 -27.75 -33.45
C ARG A 25 -4.52 -27.31 -32.40
N ARG A 26 -3.34 -27.94 -32.34
CA ARG A 26 -2.26 -27.58 -31.41
C ARG A 26 -1.20 -26.62 -31.97
N SER A 27 -1.40 -26.08 -33.17
CA SER A 27 -0.40 -25.19 -33.79
C SER A 27 -0.98 -23.97 -34.52
N ALA A 28 -2.19 -23.55 -34.16
CA ALA A 28 -2.88 -22.41 -34.79
C ALA A 28 -3.26 -21.29 -33.81
N ILE A 29 -2.54 -21.14 -32.69
CA ILE A 29 -2.64 -19.96 -31.79
C ILE A 29 -1.35 -19.13 -31.91
N ILE A 30 -0.85 -18.95 -33.12
CA ILE A 30 0.22 -17.98 -33.41
C ILE A 30 -0.10 -17.28 -34.72
N ARG A 31 -1.19 -16.51 -34.71
CA ARG A 31 -1.35 -15.26 -35.47
C ARG A 31 -2.24 -14.36 -34.62
N ARG A 32 -1.64 -13.77 -33.58
CA ARG A 32 -2.28 -12.74 -32.76
C ARG A 32 -2.48 -11.51 -33.63
N ASP A 33 -3.68 -11.41 -34.19
CA ASP A 33 -4.29 -10.11 -34.45
C ASP A 33 -4.31 -9.35 -33.11
N ARG A 34 -3.98 -8.05 -33.12
CA ARG A 34 -3.91 -7.18 -31.93
C ARG A 34 -5.30 -6.87 -31.35
N LYS A 35 -6.14 -7.87 -31.14
CA LYS A 35 -7.33 -7.76 -30.31
C LYS A 35 -7.03 -8.47 -29.00
N GLY A 36 -7.11 -7.73 -27.90
CA GLY A 36 -6.99 -8.30 -26.55
C GLY A 36 -8.02 -9.41 -26.35
N LEU A 37 -7.81 -10.24 -25.32
CA LEU A 37 -8.77 -11.28 -24.94
C LEU A 37 -10.14 -10.65 -24.72
N THR A 38 -11.20 -11.28 -25.23
CA THR A 38 -12.56 -10.95 -24.81
C THR A 38 -12.81 -11.47 -23.40
N TRP A 39 -13.83 -10.93 -22.72
CA TRP A 39 -14.15 -11.33 -21.34
C TRP A 39 -14.41 -12.83 -21.17
N ASN A 40 -15.14 -13.43 -22.12
CA ASN A 40 -15.44 -14.86 -22.06
C ASN A 40 -14.20 -15.72 -22.29
N GLU A 41 -13.29 -15.28 -23.16
CA GLU A 41 -12.00 -15.96 -23.38
C GLU A 41 -11.11 -15.85 -22.14
N LEU A 42 -11.08 -14.71 -21.46
CA LEU A 42 -10.32 -14.54 -20.22
C LEU A 42 -10.84 -15.46 -19.10
N LEU A 43 -12.15 -15.55 -18.93
CA LEU A 43 -12.78 -16.47 -17.97
C LEU A 43 -12.39 -17.93 -18.25
N GLU A 44 -12.40 -18.34 -19.52
CA GLU A 44 -11.99 -19.68 -19.93
C GLU A 44 -10.50 -19.93 -19.64
N HIS A 45 -9.62 -18.97 -19.95
CA HIS A 45 -8.20 -19.06 -19.64
C HIS A 45 -7.93 -19.13 -18.13
N ILE A 46 -8.58 -18.30 -17.31
CA ILE A 46 -8.41 -18.36 -15.85
C ILE A 46 -8.76 -19.74 -15.29
N VAL A 47 -9.77 -20.39 -15.86
CA VAL A 47 -10.26 -21.72 -15.44
C VAL A 47 -9.45 -22.89 -16.01
N THR A 48 -8.70 -22.71 -17.09
CA THR A 48 -8.08 -23.84 -17.81
C THR A 48 -6.57 -23.74 -18.00
N ASP A 49 -6.01 -22.53 -17.91
CA ASP A 49 -4.62 -22.26 -18.23
C ASP A 49 -3.72 -22.33 -16.97
N PRO A 50 -2.72 -23.22 -16.93
CA PRO A 50 -1.77 -23.32 -15.80
C PRO A 50 -0.98 -22.04 -15.52
N CYS A 51 -0.88 -21.13 -16.50
CA CYS A 51 -0.26 -19.82 -16.28
C CYS A 51 -0.98 -19.01 -15.18
N PHE A 52 -2.23 -19.38 -14.88
CA PHE A 52 -3.01 -18.77 -13.81
C PHE A 52 -2.86 -19.47 -12.44
N ASP A 53 -1.87 -20.34 -12.27
CA ASP A 53 -1.62 -21.04 -11.00
C ASP A 53 -0.16 -20.95 -10.54
N VAL A 54 0.57 -19.95 -11.04
CA VAL A 54 1.97 -19.72 -10.66
C VAL A 54 2.03 -18.81 -9.45
N HIS A 55 2.55 -19.32 -8.33
CA HIS A 55 2.75 -18.56 -7.10
C HIS A 55 4.22 -18.28 -6.83
N THR A 56 4.52 -17.34 -5.94
CA THR A 56 5.86 -17.17 -5.36
C THR A 56 6.30 -18.47 -4.70
N ALA A 57 7.62 -18.69 -4.57
CA ALA A 57 8.11 -19.98 -4.08
C ALA A 57 7.72 -20.31 -2.62
N ASP A 58 7.37 -19.30 -1.83
CA ASP A 58 6.80 -19.45 -0.47
C ASP A 58 5.27 -19.62 -0.46
N GLY A 59 4.62 -19.60 -1.64
CA GLY A 59 3.18 -19.74 -1.83
C GLY A 59 2.36 -18.57 -1.26
N LYS A 60 2.98 -17.42 -0.96
CA LYS A 60 2.28 -16.28 -0.35
C LYS A 60 1.60 -15.36 -1.37
N PHE A 61 2.20 -15.20 -2.53
CA PHE A 61 1.70 -14.30 -3.57
C PHE A 61 1.56 -15.05 -4.88
N TRP A 62 0.67 -14.56 -5.71
CA TRP A 62 0.53 -15.06 -7.05
C TRP A 62 1.41 -14.26 -8.03
N ILE A 63 1.83 -14.87 -9.13
CA ILE A 63 2.56 -14.21 -10.20
C ILE A 63 1.57 -13.88 -11.31
N ASP A 64 1.33 -12.59 -11.54
CA ASP A 64 0.39 -12.13 -12.56
C ASP A 64 0.81 -12.65 -13.98
N PRO A 65 0.03 -13.51 -14.65
CA PRO A 65 0.27 -14.02 -16.00
C PRO A 65 0.52 -12.97 -17.09
N PHE A 66 0.11 -11.72 -16.89
CA PHE A 66 0.29 -10.66 -17.90
C PHE A 66 1.57 -9.86 -17.66
N THR A 67 1.91 -9.59 -16.40
CA THR A 67 3.01 -8.67 -16.04
C THR A 67 4.23 -9.38 -15.45
N GLY A 68 4.06 -10.56 -14.85
CA GLY A 68 5.10 -11.24 -14.06
C GLY A 68 5.35 -10.62 -12.68
N LYS A 69 4.50 -9.67 -12.24
CA LYS A 69 4.61 -9.04 -10.91
C LYS A 69 3.89 -9.87 -9.85
N ARG A 70 4.25 -9.65 -8.58
CA ARG A 70 3.52 -10.21 -7.43
C ARG A 70 2.15 -9.55 -7.32
N ALA A 71 1.11 -10.36 -7.21
CA ALA A 71 -0.25 -9.95 -6.93
C ALA A 71 -0.67 -10.45 -5.54
N ALA A 72 -1.24 -9.56 -4.73
CA ALA A 72 -1.82 -9.88 -3.43
C ALA A 72 -3.22 -10.47 -3.65
N ALA A 73 -3.30 -11.74 -4.03
CA ALA A 73 -4.54 -12.50 -4.08
C ALA A 73 -4.37 -13.74 -3.20
N ALA A 74 -5.33 -13.90 -2.29
CA ALA A 74 -5.31 -14.80 -1.14
C ALA A 74 -5.01 -16.25 -1.51
N LYS A 75 -4.28 -16.91 -0.62
CA LYS A 75 -4.22 -18.36 -0.49
C LYS A 75 -5.62 -18.97 -0.75
N VAL A 76 -5.73 -19.78 -1.81
CA VAL A 76 -6.69 -20.89 -2.01
C VAL A 76 -7.86 -20.73 -3.02
N ASP A 77 -8.20 -19.58 -3.62
CA ASP A 77 -9.36 -19.55 -4.54
C ASP A 77 -9.19 -18.78 -5.88
N ARG A 78 -9.51 -19.49 -6.96
CA ARG A 78 -9.62 -19.03 -8.35
C ARG A 78 -10.64 -17.89 -8.51
N ALA A 79 -11.66 -17.83 -7.65
CA ALA A 79 -12.61 -16.71 -7.58
C ALA A 79 -11.99 -15.41 -7.05
N ALA A 80 -10.94 -15.48 -6.22
CA ALA A 80 -10.21 -14.31 -5.75
C ALA A 80 -9.27 -13.74 -6.83
N ALA A 81 -8.62 -14.61 -7.62
CA ALA A 81 -7.83 -14.19 -8.79
C ALA A 81 -8.72 -13.50 -9.84
N LEU A 82 -9.93 -14.02 -10.05
CA LEU A 82 -10.96 -13.39 -10.87
C LEU A 82 -11.27 -11.96 -10.39
N ARG A 83 -11.63 -11.78 -9.11
CA ARG A 83 -11.90 -10.46 -8.52
C ARG A 83 -10.71 -9.48 -8.63
N HIS A 84 -9.49 -9.95 -8.41
CA HIS A 84 -8.28 -9.13 -8.59
C HIS A 84 -8.15 -8.55 -10.00
N TYR A 85 -8.44 -9.35 -11.04
CA TYR A 85 -8.42 -8.87 -12.44
C TYR A 85 -9.63 -8.05 -12.86
N PHE A 86 -10.78 -8.27 -12.21
CA PHE A 86 -11.98 -7.49 -12.45
C PHE A 86 -11.84 -6.05 -11.92
N ASP A 87 -11.19 -5.88 -10.76
CA ASP A 87 -11.30 -4.63 -10.00
C ASP A 87 -10.04 -3.76 -9.97
N SER A 88 -8.84 -4.33 -10.12
CA SER A 88 -7.60 -3.61 -9.78
C SER A 88 -6.80 -3.11 -10.99
N TYR A 89 -6.60 -3.91 -12.05
CA TYR A 89 -5.80 -3.49 -13.23
C TYR A 89 -6.15 -4.29 -14.51
N PRO A 90 -6.62 -3.66 -15.61
CA PRO A 90 -6.96 -4.36 -16.84
C PRO A 90 -5.73 -4.70 -17.70
N HIS A 91 -4.70 -5.33 -17.11
CA HIS A 91 -3.49 -5.74 -17.82
C HIS A 91 -3.77 -6.75 -18.95
N TRP A 92 -4.81 -7.58 -18.77
CA TRP A 92 -5.31 -8.52 -19.76
C TRP A 92 -5.82 -7.87 -21.06
N GLN A 93 -6.17 -6.58 -21.02
CA GLN A 93 -6.55 -5.80 -22.22
C GLN A 93 -5.32 -5.30 -23.00
N LYS A 94 -4.16 -5.17 -22.34
CA LYS A 94 -2.96 -4.50 -22.87
C LYS A 94 -1.86 -5.48 -23.25
N TYR A 95 -1.71 -6.57 -22.51
CA TYR A 95 -0.60 -7.50 -22.65
C TYR A 95 -1.11 -8.92 -22.90
N PRO A 96 -0.39 -9.72 -23.71
CA PRO A 96 -0.68 -11.13 -23.83
C PRO A 96 -0.32 -11.90 -22.55
N ILE A 97 -1.00 -13.04 -22.32
CA ILE A 97 -0.56 -14.04 -21.32
C ILE A 97 0.88 -14.46 -21.65
N LYS A 98 1.76 -14.39 -20.66
CA LYS A 98 3.15 -14.86 -20.71
C LYS A 98 3.21 -16.39 -20.71
N SER A 99 4.28 -16.94 -21.26
CA SER A 99 4.50 -18.38 -21.19
C SER A 99 4.74 -18.84 -19.76
N ILE A 100 4.40 -20.10 -19.46
CA ILE A 100 4.64 -20.70 -18.15
C ILE A 100 6.13 -20.61 -17.76
N GLN A 101 7.04 -20.74 -18.72
CA GLN A 101 8.49 -20.62 -18.48
C GLN A 101 8.87 -19.20 -18.03
N GLU A 102 8.29 -18.16 -18.64
CA GLU A 102 8.52 -16.78 -18.23
C GLU A 102 7.97 -16.50 -16.83
N LEU A 103 6.82 -17.08 -16.48
CA LEU A 103 6.22 -16.90 -15.15
C LEU A 103 7.02 -17.60 -14.06
N GLN A 104 7.53 -18.81 -14.33
CA GLN A 104 8.44 -19.50 -13.42
C GLN A 104 9.76 -18.74 -13.25
N PHE A 105 10.26 -18.12 -14.30
CA PHE A 105 11.41 -17.22 -14.19
C PHE A 105 11.11 -16.06 -13.22
N TRP A 106 9.98 -15.37 -13.37
CA TRP A 106 9.61 -14.27 -12.48
C TRP A 106 9.36 -14.71 -11.03
N ARG A 107 8.74 -15.88 -10.82
CA ARG A 107 8.62 -16.52 -9.48
C ARG A 107 9.96 -16.56 -8.76
N TRP A 108 11.01 -17.01 -9.45
CA TRP A 108 12.34 -17.13 -8.86
C TRP A 108 13.06 -15.80 -8.71
N VAL A 109 12.85 -14.83 -9.62
CA VAL A 109 13.37 -13.47 -9.45
C VAL A 109 12.84 -12.84 -8.16
N HIS A 110 11.53 -12.93 -7.89
CA HIS A 110 10.94 -12.38 -6.66
C HIS A 110 11.47 -13.09 -5.41
N TYR A 111 11.53 -14.42 -5.43
CA TYR A 111 12.05 -15.19 -4.31
C TYR A 111 13.50 -14.82 -3.98
N LEU A 112 14.36 -14.73 -5.00
CA LEU A 112 15.76 -14.41 -4.83
C LEU A 112 15.96 -12.97 -4.33
N ASN A 113 15.22 -11.99 -4.84
CA ASN A 113 15.32 -10.60 -4.38
C ASN A 113 15.04 -10.46 -2.88
N GLU A 114 14.05 -11.21 -2.38
CA GLU A 114 13.66 -11.18 -0.97
C GLU A 114 14.65 -11.94 -0.07
N HIS A 115 15.17 -13.08 -0.53
CA HIS A 115 15.90 -14.01 0.34
C HIS A 115 17.42 -13.96 0.17
N ILE A 116 17.97 -13.42 -0.93
CA ILE A 116 19.42 -13.50 -1.21
C ILE A 116 20.29 -12.86 -0.13
N ARG A 117 19.79 -11.83 0.58
CA ARG A 117 20.53 -11.16 1.66
C ARG A 117 20.55 -11.95 2.96
N GLY A 118 19.42 -12.58 3.31
CA GLY A 118 19.24 -13.31 4.58
C GLY A 118 19.66 -14.78 4.49
N GLU A 119 19.38 -15.45 3.39
CA GLU A 119 19.62 -16.89 3.23
C GLU A 119 21.04 -17.15 2.72
N GLN A 120 21.86 -17.80 3.56
CA GLN A 120 23.26 -18.09 3.21
C GLN A 120 23.37 -19.18 2.13
N ARG A 121 22.43 -20.13 2.08
CA ARG A 121 22.46 -21.26 1.13
C ARG A 121 22.38 -20.82 -0.33
N LEU A 122 21.73 -19.70 -0.62
CA LEU A 122 21.65 -19.13 -1.98
C LEU A 122 22.96 -18.49 -2.45
N ARG A 123 23.92 -18.25 -1.55
CA ARG A 123 25.14 -17.47 -1.83
C ARG A 123 26.41 -18.30 -1.94
N PHE A 124 26.28 -19.62 -2.06
CA PHE A 124 27.42 -20.50 -2.27
C PHE A 124 27.94 -20.42 -3.70
N PHE A 125 29.16 -19.92 -3.84
CA PHE A 125 29.93 -19.90 -5.09
C PHE A 125 31.29 -20.51 -4.84
N ARG A 126 31.80 -21.28 -5.80
CA ARG A 126 33.17 -21.79 -5.79
C ARG A 126 34.17 -20.70 -6.17
N SER A 127 35.45 -20.99 -5.95
CA SER A 127 36.57 -20.16 -6.38
C SER A 127 36.66 -19.98 -7.90
N ASP A 128 36.16 -20.93 -8.69
CA ASP A 128 36.06 -20.85 -10.16
C ASP A 128 34.85 -20.02 -10.66
N GLY A 129 34.02 -19.54 -9.72
CA GLY A 129 32.86 -18.70 -9.96
C GLY A 129 31.56 -19.46 -10.21
N GLN A 130 31.54 -20.80 -10.18
CA GLN A 130 30.30 -21.58 -10.33
C GLN A 130 29.40 -21.43 -9.11
N TRP A 131 28.09 -21.31 -9.33
CA TRP A 131 27.08 -21.24 -8.29
C TRP A 131 26.55 -22.64 -7.91
N LEU A 132 26.34 -22.90 -6.63
CA LEU A 132 25.67 -24.12 -6.16
C LEU A 132 24.17 -23.86 -6.04
N ASN A 133 23.36 -24.57 -6.83
CA ASN A 133 21.91 -24.55 -6.68
C ASN A 133 21.53 -25.29 -5.37
N PRO A 134 20.99 -24.60 -4.35
CA PRO A 134 20.75 -25.23 -3.05
C PRO A 134 19.53 -26.15 -3.02
N PHE A 135 18.70 -26.16 -4.07
CA PHE A 135 17.53 -27.03 -4.18
C PHE A 135 17.87 -28.40 -4.77
N THR A 136 18.85 -28.44 -5.69
CA THR A 136 19.24 -29.67 -6.39
C THR A 136 20.60 -30.20 -5.95
N GLY A 137 21.45 -29.34 -5.36
CA GLY A 137 22.83 -29.67 -5.02
C GLY A 137 23.78 -29.69 -6.23
N THR A 138 23.38 -29.11 -7.36
CA THR A 138 24.17 -29.10 -8.61
C THR A 138 24.92 -27.79 -8.81
N TRP A 139 26.11 -27.86 -9.41
CA TRP A 139 26.92 -26.69 -9.77
C TRP A 139 26.57 -26.18 -11.16
N HIS A 140 26.48 -24.85 -11.30
CA HIS A 140 26.14 -24.18 -12.56
C HIS A 140 27.19 -23.13 -12.92
N GLU A 141 27.77 -23.27 -14.11
CA GLU A 141 28.82 -22.39 -14.64
C GLU A 141 28.30 -21.12 -15.31
N ASP A 142 27.03 -21.14 -15.73
CA ASP A 142 26.34 -20.03 -16.37
C ASP A 142 25.97 -18.91 -15.38
N VAL A 143 26.02 -19.21 -14.08
CA VAL A 143 25.69 -18.27 -13.01
C VAL A 143 26.97 -17.78 -12.35
N ARG A 144 27.37 -16.54 -12.65
CA ARG A 144 28.58 -15.92 -12.12
C ARG A 144 28.30 -14.62 -11.40
N ARG A 145 29.15 -14.34 -10.41
CA ARG A 145 29.21 -13.02 -9.77
C ARG A 145 29.86 -12.01 -10.72
N VAL A 146 29.35 -10.78 -10.72
CA VAL A 146 29.94 -9.67 -11.45
C VAL A 146 30.77 -8.86 -10.47
N GLU A 147 32.08 -8.74 -10.70
CA GLU A 147 33.01 -8.06 -9.79
C GLU A 147 32.95 -8.58 -8.35
N GLY A 148 32.77 -9.90 -8.19
CA GLY A 148 32.66 -10.55 -6.87
C GLY A 148 31.33 -10.32 -6.14
N ARG A 149 30.39 -9.59 -6.74
CA ARG A 149 29.06 -9.28 -6.17
C ARG A 149 27.94 -10.05 -6.88
N ILE A 150 26.86 -10.31 -6.14
CA ILE A 150 25.62 -10.84 -6.71
C ILE A 150 24.81 -9.63 -7.17
N THR A 151 24.76 -9.41 -8.48
CA THR A 151 24.03 -8.29 -9.11
C THR A 151 22.67 -8.73 -9.60
N SER A 152 21.84 -7.79 -10.06
CA SER A 152 20.58 -8.10 -10.74
C SER A 152 20.79 -9.11 -11.88
N MET A 153 21.86 -8.97 -12.67
CA MET A 153 22.19 -9.92 -13.74
C MET A 153 22.46 -11.33 -13.19
N THR A 154 23.25 -11.46 -12.11
CA THR A 154 23.48 -12.75 -11.44
C THR A 154 22.16 -13.38 -10.95
N LEU A 155 21.26 -12.57 -10.36
CA LEU A 155 19.97 -13.06 -9.89
C LEU A 155 19.07 -13.56 -11.03
N HIS A 156 19.12 -12.93 -12.21
CA HIS A 156 18.37 -13.38 -13.38
C HIS A 156 18.91 -14.72 -13.90
N GLU A 157 20.23 -14.92 -13.94
CA GLU A 157 20.79 -16.22 -14.34
C GLU A 157 20.45 -17.32 -13.33
N MET A 158 20.51 -17.02 -12.02
CA MET A 158 20.02 -17.93 -10.97
C MET A 158 18.55 -18.30 -11.20
N ALA A 159 17.70 -17.31 -11.49
CA ALA A 159 16.26 -17.53 -11.71
C ALA A 159 15.97 -18.40 -12.93
N LYS A 160 16.74 -18.27 -14.02
CA LYS A 160 16.61 -19.16 -15.20
C LYS A 160 16.95 -20.61 -14.86
N VAL A 161 18.05 -20.81 -14.12
CA VAL A 161 18.45 -22.15 -13.66
C VAL A 161 17.36 -22.74 -12.77
N LEU A 162 16.86 -21.98 -11.79
CA LEU A 162 15.83 -22.47 -10.88
C LEU A 162 14.50 -22.78 -11.60
N ALA A 163 14.09 -21.93 -12.54
CA ALA A 163 12.86 -22.14 -13.33
C ALA A 163 12.90 -23.41 -14.21
N SER A 164 14.09 -23.92 -14.53
CA SER A 164 14.28 -25.11 -15.37
C SER A 164 14.59 -26.39 -14.58
N THR A 165 15.04 -26.25 -13.32
CA THR A 165 15.55 -27.37 -12.51
C THR A 165 14.68 -27.72 -11.33
N VAL A 166 13.82 -26.81 -10.87
CA VAL A 166 12.98 -27.00 -9.68
C VAL A 166 11.52 -27.16 -10.11
N SER A 167 10.87 -28.25 -9.69
CA SER A 167 9.49 -28.58 -10.05
C SER A 167 8.45 -27.65 -9.40
N ASP A 168 7.25 -27.62 -9.99
CA ASP A 168 6.10 -26.84 -9.53
C ASP A 168 5.55 -27.35 -8.18
N GLY A 169 6.13 -26.85 -7.08
CA GLY A 169 5.71 -27.13 -5.70
C GLY A 169 6.47 -26.27 -4.68
N PRO A 170 6.17 -26.39 -3.37
CA PRO A 170 7.00 -25.78 -2.34
C PRO A 170 8.38 -26.46 -2.38
N ALA A 171 9.37 -25.73 -2.87
CA ALA A 171 10.72 -26.24 -3.01
C ALA A 171 11.47 -26.04 -1.69
N GLU A 172 11.91 -27.13 -1.08
CA GLU A 172 12.79 -27.06 0.09
C GLU A 172 14.25 -27.08 -0.36
N MET A 173 15.04 -26.14 0.16
CA MET A 173 16.49 -26.20 -0.02
C MET A 173 17.06 -27.37 0.78
N LEU A 174 18.11 -27.99 0.26
CA LEU A 174 18.91 -28.95 0.99
C LEU A 174 19.40 -28.35 2.32
N HIS A 175 19.49 -29.20 3.34
CA HIS A 175 20.01 -28.82 4.64
C HIS A 175 21.47 -28.36 4.54
N PHE A 176 21.88 -27.43 5.41
CA PHE A 176 23.21 -26.82 5.36
C PHE A 176 24.34 -27.84 5.44
N GLN A 177 24.15 -28.92 6.21
CA GLN A 177 25.11 -30.04 6.30
C GLN A 177 25.28 -30.75 4.95
N ARG A 178 24.19 -31.04 4.23
CA ARG A 178 24.26 -31.72 2.93
C ARG A 178 24.94 -30.84 1.87
N LEU A 179 24.69 -29.53 1.89
CA LEU A 179 25.36 -28.58 1.00
C LEU A 179 26.86 -28.51 1.30
N ARG A 180 27.26 -28.58 2.57
CA ARG A 180 28.68 -28.66 2.96
C ARG A 180 29.35 -29.94 2.48
N GLU A 181 28.69 -31.09 2.62
CA GLU A 181 29.22 -32.36 2.09
C GLU A 181 29.47 -32.27 0.58
N ILE A 182 28.52 -31.72 -0.19
CA ILE A 182 28.67 -31.53 -1.65
C ILE A 182 29.85 -30.60 -1.97
N ILE A 183 30.06 -29.56 -1.16
CA ILE A 183 31.20 -28.65 -1.30
C ILE A 183 32.51 -29.41 -1.00
N GLU A 184 32.58 -30.18 0.07
CA GLU A 184 33.78 -30.94 0.49
C GLU A 184 34.14 -32.08 -0.48
N GLU A 185 33.14 -32.85 -0.93
CA GLU A 185 33.27 -33.92 -1.94
C GLU A 185 33.90 -33.37 -3.22
N SER A 186 33.52 -32.15 -3.62
CA SER A 186 34.06 -31.53 -4.82
C SER A 186 35.48 -30.98 -4.72
N HIS A 187 35.96 -30.76 -3.50
CA HIS A 187 37.36 -30.41 -3.24
C HIS A 187 38.25 -31.64 -3.00
N GLY A 188 37.73 -32.86 -3.24
CA GLY A 188 38.48 -34.11 -3.09
C GLY A 188 38.79 -34.47 -1.63
N ARG A 189 38.07 -33.90 -0.67
CA ARG A 189 38.25 -34.20 0.76
C ARG A 189 37.18 -35.19 1.21
N ALA A 190 37.59 -36.39 1.63
CA ALA A 190 36.67 -37.38 2.19
C ALA A 190 35.92 -36.81 3.42
N PRO A 191 34.62 -37.12 3.59
CA PRO A 191 33.84 -36.61 4.70
C PRO A 191 34.42 -37.11 6.03
N ARG A 192 34.61 -36.19 6.98
CA ARG A 192 35.09 -36.51 8.33
C ARG A 192 33.91 -37.16 9.10
N PRO A 193 34.07 -38.34 9.72
CA PRO A 193 32.96 -38.99 10.41
C PRO A 193 32.42 -38.11 11.53
N ALA A 194 31.09 -38.05 11.65
CA ALA A 194 30.39 -37.32 12.70
C ALA A 194 30.91 -37.76 14.07
N ALA A 195 31.44 -36.81 14.85
CA ALA A 195 31.88 -37.07 16.21
C ALA A 195 30.68 -37.45 17.07
N ALA A 196 30.75 -38.64 17.68
CA ALA A 196 29.80 -39.13 18.65
C ALA A 196 29.55 -38.09 19.76
N GLY A 197 28.28 -37.90 20.10
CA GLY A 197 27.83 -36.89 21.06
C GLY A 197 28.51 -37.01 22.42
N LYS A 198 28.79 -35.86 23.02
CA LYS A 198 28.91 -35.78 24.48
C LYS A 198 27.48 -35.79 25.08
N PRO A 199 27.26 -36.49 26.20
CA PRO A 199 25.95 -36.51 26.85
C PRO A 199 25.60 -35.12 27.40
N PRO A 200 24.30 -34.84 27.63
CA PRO A 200 23.85 -33.55 28.12
C PRO A 200 24.36 -33.33 29.55
N VAL A 201 24.91 -32.14 29.79
CA VAL A 201 25.26 -31.66 31.13
C VAL A 201 23.96 -31.45 31.91
N THR A 202 23.87 -32.03 33.10
CA THR A 202 22.71 -31.91 34.01
C THR A 202 22.62 -30.50 34.62
N PRO A 203 21.43 -30.08 35.12
CA PRO A 203 21.15 -28.69 35.52
C PRO A 203 21.91 -28.14 36.74
N ASP A 204 22.93 -28.83 37.27
CA ASP A 204 23.66 -28.46 38.49
C ASP A 204 25.08 -27.91 38.25
N GLU A 205 25.55 -27.80 37.00
CA GLU A 205 26.86 -27.17 36.69
C GLU A 205 26.74 -25.72 36.16
N ALA A 206 25.53 -25.14 36.16
CA ALA A 206 25.30 -23.77 35.70
C ALA A 206 25.52 -22.68 36.77
N VAL A 207 26.01 -23.03 37.97
CA VAL A 207 26.12 -22.10 39.11
C VAL A 207 27.55 -21.59 39.36
N GLU A 208 28.58 -22.10 38.66
CA GLU A 208 29.98 -21.68 38.90
C GLU A 208 30.61 -20.77 37.81
N GLN A 209 29.85 -20.37 36.78
CA GLN A 209 30.37 -19.48 35.72
C GLN A 209 29.76 -18.07 35.70
N THR A 210 28.87 -17.74 36.64
CA THR A 210 28.21 -16.41 36.72
C THR A 210 28.81 -15.49 37.80
N VAL A 211 29.94 -15.84 38.43
CA VAL A 211 30.55 -15.06 39.53
C VAL A 211 31.90 -14.40 39.17
N ALA A 212 32.33 -14.42 37.90
CA ALA A 212 33.66 -13.89 37.51
C ALA A 212 33.65 -12.66 36.58
N ALA A 213 32.54 -11.93 36.42
CA ALA A 213 32.49 -10.75 35.54
C ALA A 213 31.81 -9.50 36.14
N ALA A 214 31.69 -9.43 37.47
CA ALA A 214 31.15 -8.25 38.16
C ALA A 214 31.95 -7.94 39.44
N ALA A 215 33.21 -7.58 39.28
CA ALA A 215 33.99 -6.86 40.29
C ALA A 215 35.21 -6.20 39.61
N GLN A 216 35.56 -4.99 40.05
CA GLN A 216 36.58 -4.05 39.52
C GLN A 216 36.00 -3.16 38.40
N VAL A 217 35.67 -1.88 38.61
CA VAL A 217 36.51 -0.81 39.17
C VAL A 217 35.63 0.25 39.86
N THR A 218 35.86 0.50 41.15
CA THR A 218 35.62 1.77 41.86
C THR A 218 36.80 2.00 42.80
N THR A 219 36.96 3.23 43.29
CA THR A 219 38.09 3.82 44.07
C THR A 219 39.16 4.41 43.14
N ASP A 220 39.52 5.70 43.20
CA ASP A 220 39.53 6.64 44.32
C ASP A 220 39.21 8.09 43.89
N GLY A 221 38.62 8.84 44.83
CA GLY A 221 38.63 10.30 44.85
C GLY A 221 39.00 10.76 46.26
N GLU A 222 39.88 11.76 46.34
CA GLU A 222 40.19 12.72 47.42
C GLU A 222 41.64 13.21 47.17
N ALA A 223 42.08 14.45 47.35
CA ALA A 223 41.53 15.73 47.77
C ALA A 223 42.54 16.82 47.33
N GLY A 224 42.17 18.10 47.31
CA GLY A 224 43.15 19.18 47.16
C GLY A 224 42.58 20.53 46.75
N GLU A 225 42.23 21.33 47.76
CA GLU A 225 41.91 22.75 47.68
C GLU A 225 43.04 23.60 47.06
N SER A 226 42.68 24.62 46.29
CA SER A 226 43.08 26.04 46.52
C SER A 226 42.72 26.93 45.32
N SER A 227 41.86 27.93 45.53
CA SER A 227 41.83 29.18 44.75
C SER A 227 43.04 30.06 45.16
N PRO A 228 43.42 31.15 44.44
CA PRO A 228 42.57 32.35 44.32
C PRO A 228 42.61 33.12 42.98
N ASP A 229 41.51 33.86 42.76
CA ASP A 229 41.34 35.21 42.19
C ASP A 229 42.49 35.91 41.45
N SER A 230 42.13 36.54 40.31
CA SER A 230 42.32 37.99 40.10
C SER A 230 41.58 38.51 38.85
N ASP A 231 40.50 39.24 39.09
CA ASP A 231 40.15 40.59 38.64
C ASP A 231 40.59 41.20 37.28
N ALA A 232 39.64 42.03 36.79
CA ALA A 232 39.79 43.32 36.10
C ALA A 232 40.20 43.29 34.62
N GLU A 233 39.37 43.68 33.64
CA GLU A 233 38.71 44.96 33.34
C GLU A 233 39.28 45.55 32.04
N SER A 234 38.39 46.21 31.31
CA SER A 234 38.64 47.31 30.36
C SER A 234 38.90 46.98 28.88
N ALA A 235 37.86 47.30 28.11
CA ALA A 235 37.83 48.41 27.16
C ALA A 235 38.32 48.20 25.71
N ALA A 236 37.34 48.49 24.84
CA ALA A 236 37.43 49.27 23.61
C ALA A 236 38.03 48.63 22.34
N ALA A 237 37.15 48.58 21.34
CA ALA A 237 37.41 48.34 19.93
C ALA A 237 38.43 49.34 19.34
N PRO A 238 38.99 49.06 18.15
CA PRO A 238 38.28 49.48 16.94
C PRO A 238 38.27 48.47 15.78
N GLU A 239 37.39 48.79 14.84
CA GLU A 239 37.08 48.17 13.56
C GLU A 239 38.29 47.91 12.64
N ALA A 240 38.24 46.79 11.91
CA ALA A 240 38.66 46.69 10.50
C ALA A 240 38.18 45.38 9.87
N ASP A 241 37.11 45.51 9.07
CA ASP A 241 36.98 45.04 7.68
C ASP A 241 37.50 43.64 7.24
N GLY A 242 36.59 42.89 6.60
CA GLY A 242 36.93 41.95 5.53
C GLY A 242 36.96 40.45 5.87
N ALA A 243 35.85 39.74 5.62
CA ALA A 243 35.77 38.58 4.71
C ALA A 243 34.51 37.75 5.00
N ALA A 244 33.73 37.53 3.96
CA ALA A 244 32.53 36.71 3.94
C ALA A 244 32.82 35.24 4.29
N GLN A 245 32.05 34.69 5.22
CA GLN A 245 31.71 33.28 5.25
C GLN A 245 30.19 33.18 5.46
N ASP A 246 29.52 32.96 4.33
CA ASP A 246 28.11 32.59 4.21
C ASP A 246 27.94 31.21 4.87
N SER A 247 27.63 31.23 6.16
CA SER A 247 27.15 30.07 6.89
C SER A 247 25.62 30.13 6.82
N LEU A 248 25.07 29.36 5.88
CA LEU A 248 23.64 29.07 5.84
C LEU A 248 23.29 28.27 7.10
N ASP A 249 22.99 28.98 8.18
CA ASP A 249 22.20 28.46 9.29
C ASP A 249 20.84 28.04 8.71
N VAL A 250 20.72 26.77 8.37
CA VAL A 250 19.43 26.10 8.21
C VAL A 250 18.79 26.08 9.58
N LYS A 251 18.12 27.19 9.93
CA LYS A 251 17.21 27.21 11.07
C LYS A 251 16.10 26.21 10.75
N SER A 252 16.05 25.14 11.53
CA SER A 252 14.89 24.25 11.64
C SER A 252 13.60 25.09 11.66
N PRO A 253 12.50 24.64 11.04
CA PRO A 253 11.25 25.39 11.06
C PRO A 253 10.78 25.51 12.51
N GLN A 254 11.05 26.64 13.16
CA GLN A 254 10.45 26.94 14.44
C GLN A 254 8.96 27.17 14.20
N VAL A 255 8.12 26.29 14.74
CA VAL A 255 6.66 26.46 14.83
C VAL A 255 6.39 27.85 15.41
N ARG A 256 6.11 28.83 14.55
CA ARG A 256 5.80 30.20 14.97
C ARG A 256 4.46 30.15 15.67
N LYS A 257 4.42 30.51 16.96
CA LYS A 257 3.14 30.69 17.66
C LYS A 257 2.29 31.69 16.85
N PRO A 258 1.06 31.33 16.43
CA PRO A 258 0.26 32.19 15.58
C PRO A 258 -0.04 33.48 16.32
N GLY A 259 0.19 34.60 15.63
CA GLY A 259 -0.13 35.93 16.12
C GLY A 259 -1.64 36.11 16.36
N PRO A 260 -2.06 37.19 17.03
CA PRO A 260 -3.46 37.41 17.38
C PRO A 260 -4.41 37.49 16.17
N GLU A 261 -3.97 38.07 15.04
CA GLU A 261 -4.77 38.12 13.79
C GLU A 261 -4.93 36.75 13.15
N THR A 262 -3.84 35.99 13.17
CA THR A 262 -3.73 34.63 12.67
C THR A 262 -4.63 33.64 13.43
N ARG A 263 -4.71 33.77 14.76
CA ARG A 263 -5.67 33.01 15.59
C ARG A 263 -7.12 33.33 15.28
N ARG A 264 -7.43 34.59 14.94
CA ARG A 264 -8.79 34.97 14.54
C ARG A 264 -9.14 34.36 13.19
N ALA A 265 -8.21 34.32 12.24
CA ALA A 265 -8.42 33.66 10.95
C ALA A 265 -8.70 32.15 11.15
N GLN A 266 -7.92 31.48 12.01
CA GLN A 266 -8.15 30.08 12.38
C GLN A 266 -9.54 29.88 13.00
N GLN A 267 -9.96 30.76 13.92
CA GLN A 267 -11.31 30.73 14.49
C GLN A 267 -12.38 30.91 13.42
N VAL A 268 -12.22 31.85 12.49
CA VAL A 268 -13.20 32.04 11.40
C VAL A 268 -13.28 30.77 10.54
N GLN A 269 -12.14 30.19 10.16
CA GLN A 269 -12.08 28.95 9.39
C GLN A 269 -12.77 27.79 10.14
N SER A 270 -12.53 27.62 11.44
CA SER A 270 -13.19 26.57 12.22
C SER A 270 -14.72 26.74 12.30
N HIS A 271 -15.23 27.98 12.25
CA HIS A 271 -16.68 28.23 12.17
C HIS A 271 -17.24 28.02 10.76
N LEU A 272 -16.40 28.09 9.71
CA LEU A 272 -16.81 27.81 8.35
C LEU A 272 -16.96 26.30 8.12
N LEU A 273 -16.12 25.48 8.73
CA LEU A 273 -16.20 24.02 8.68
C LEU A 273 -17.52 23.51 9.26
N GLY A 274 -18.03 22.41 8.71
CA GLY A 274 -19.30 21.84 9.15
C GLY A 274 -19.23 21.30 10.59
N HIS A 275 -20.25 21.56 11.41
CA HIS A 275 -20.38 20.83 12.67
C HIS A 275 -20.78 19.38 12.39
N VAL A 276 -20.12 18.44 13.06
CA VAL A 276 -20.47 17.01 12.98
C VAL A 276 -21.88 16.81 13.55
N PRO A 277 -22.86 16.36 12.74
CA PRO A 277 -24.23 16.22 13.20
C PRO A 277 -24.40 14.96 14.05
N THR A 278 -25.30 15.02 15.03
CA THR A 278 -25.81 13.81 15.68
C THR A 278 -26.90 13.20 14.79
N LEU A 279 -26.71 11.94 14.40
CA LEU A 279 -27.66 11.18 13.59
C LEU A 279 -27.84 9.79 14.18
N GLN A 280 -29.07 9.41 14.48
CA GLN A 280 -29.35 8.09 15.03
C GLN A 280 -28.91 6.98 14.06
N GLY A 281 -28.25 5.95 14.60
CA GLY A 281 -27.74 4.83 13.79
C GLY A 281 -26.43 5.11 13.06
N TYR A 282 -25.82 6.29 13.27
CA TYR A 282 -24.54 6.66 12.67
C TYR A 282 -23.64 7.34 13.70
N GLU A 283 -22.37 6.96 13.70
CA GLU A 283 -21.31 7.64 14.45
C GLU A 283 -20.42 8.38 13.46
N PHE A 284 -19.97 9.59 13.81
CA PHE A 284 -19.09 10.40 12.97
C PHE A 284 -17.87 10.84 13.80
N ALA A 285 -16.72 10.88 13.15
CA ALA A 285 -15.48 11.37 13.74
C ALA A 285 -14.72 12.20 12.70
N VAL A 286 -14.01 13.23 13.19
CA VAL A 286 -13.21 14.10 12.33
C VAL A 286 -11.87 14.39 13.02
N GLY A 287 -10.80 14.28 12.26
CA GLY A 287 -9.48 14.79 12.60
C GLY A 287 -9.13 15.88 11.62
N TYR A 288 -8.90 17.09 12.13
CA TYR A 288 -8.57 18.27 11.32
C TYR A 288 -7.43 19.02 11.98
N HIS A 289 -6.24 18.88 11.42
CA HIS A 289 -5.00 19.46 11.93
C HIS A 289 -4.36 20.30 10.82
N PRO A 290 -4.60 21.62 10.79
CA PRO A 290 -3.88 22.52 9.92
C PRO A 290 -2.37 22.50 10.21
N MET A 291 -1.54 22.49 9.17
CA MET A 291 -0.07 22.59 9.24
C MET A 291 0.36 23.99 9.71
N ASP A 292 -0.29 25.02 9.16
CA ASP A 292 -0.13 26.40 9.59
C ASP A 292 -1.46 26.88 10.20
N SER A 293 -1.62 28.18 10.26
CA SER A 293 -2.67 28.85 10.99
C SER A 293 -4.01 28.83 10.27
N VAL A 294 -3.96 28.66 8.96
CA VAL A 294 -5.11 28.48 8.08
C VAL A 294 -4.74 27.39 7.08
N SER A 295 -5.72 26.57 6.75
CA SER A 295 -5.56 25.39 5.93
C SER A 295 -6.33 25.49 4.60
N GLY A 296 -5.83 24.82 3.56
CA GLY A 296 -6.53 24.63 2.29
C GLY A 296 -7.60 23.54 2.39
N ASP A 297 -7.36 22.55 3.25
CA ASP A 297 -8.29 21.47 3.55
C ASP A 297 -9.60 21.95 4.18
N PHE A 298 -10.66 21.24 3.84
CA PHE A 298 -11.97 21.43 4.43
C PHE A 298 -12.83 20.16 4.40
N TYR A 299 -13.86 20.19 5.25
CA TYR A 299 -14.93 19.23 5.22
C TYR A 299 -16.28 19.89 5.52
N ASP A 300 -17.36 19.25 5.09
CA ASP A 300 -18.72 19.65 5.42
C ASP A 300 -19.62 18.41 5.56
N ILE A 301 -20.25 18.27 6.72
CA ILE A 301 -21.20 17.19 7.00
C ILE A 301 -22.52 17.87 7.39
N ARG A 302 -23.57 17.66 6.59
CA ARG A 302 -24.86 18.33 6.81
C ARG A 302 -26.03 17.54 6.28
N LYS A 303 -27.17 17.67 6.96
CA LYS A 303 -28.45 17.25 6.40
C LYS A 303 -28.81 18.12 5.20
N LEU A 304 -29.18 17.48 4.10
CA LEU A 304 -29.83 18.14 2.97
C LEU A 304 -31.33 18.27 3.23
N ASP A 305 -31.91 17.23 3.82
CA ASP A 305 -33.29 17.13 4.30
C ASP A 305 -33.38 16.03 5.39
N ASP A 306 -34.59 15.56 5.69
CA ASP A 306 -34.82 14.55 6.72
C ASP A 306 -34.31 13.15 6.34
N GLU A 307 -34.16 12.86 5.04
CA GLU A 307 -33.79 11.54 4.51
C GLU A 307 -32.32 11.47 4.05
N ARG A 308 -31.71 12.62 3.79
CA ARG A 308 -30.41 12.71 3.11
C ARG A 308 -29.40 13.55 3.87
N LEU A 309 -28.17 13.04 3.92
CA LEU A 309 -27.01 13.71 4.50
C LEU A 309 -25.89 13.83 3.47
N LEU A 310 -25.37 15.04 3.30
CA LEU A 310 -24.19 15.34 2.48
C LEU A 310 -22.93 15.24 3.36
N MET A 311 -21.91 14.58 2.83
CA MET A 311 -20.53 14.61 3.31
C MET A 311 -19.63 15.11 2.18
N VAL A 312 -18.71 16.01 2.53
CA VAL A 312 -17.68 16.50 1.61
C VAL A 312 -16.35 16.56 2.34
N VAL A 313 -15.28 16.18 1.65
CA VAL A 313 -13.90 16.45 2.02
C VAL A 313 -13.23 17.04 0.78
N GLY A 314 -12.41 18.06 0.95
CA GLY A 314 -11.66 18.62 -0.15
C GLY A 314 -10.40 19.33 0.30
N ASP A 315 -9.52 19.52 -0.66
CA ASP A 315 -8.25 20.20 -0.52
C ASP A 315 -8.05 21.16 -1.70
N VAL A 316 -7.61 22.38 -1.38
CA VAL A 316 -7.27 23.42 -2.34
C VAL A 316 -5.77 23.40 -2.56
N SER A 317 -5.33 23.18 -3.79
CA SER A 317 -3.92 23.21 -4.14
C SER A 317 -3.24 24.52 -3.72
N GLY A 318 -2.06 24.41 -3.12
CA GLY A 318 -1.34 25.53 -2.51
C GLY A 318 -1.56 25.57 -0.99
N HIS A 319 -1.05 26.59 -0.30
CA HIS A 319 -1.13 26.64 1.15
C HIS A 319 -1.35 28.07 1.68
N GLY A 320 -1.68 28.16 2.97
CA GLY A 320 -1.85 29.43 3.67
C GLY A 320 -3.10 30.21 3.25
N VAL A 321 -3.03 31.54 3.31
CA VAL A 321 -4.22 32.41 3.23
C VAL A 321 -4.95 32.31 1.89
N GLN A 322 -4.23 32.14 0.79
CA GLN A 322 -4.84 32.05 -0.55
C GLN A 322 -5.68 30.78 -0.71
N ALA A 323 -5.16 29.63 -0.26
CA ALA A 323 -5.90 28.37 -0.25
C ALA A 323 -7.12 28.45 0.68
N ALA A 324 -6.96 29.04 1.87
CA ALA A 324 -8.05 29.23 2.83
C ALA A 324 -9.18 30.14 2.31
N LEU A 325 -8.86 31.17 1.52
CA LEU A 325 -9.87 32.02 0.87
C LEU A 325 -10.64 31.27 -0.21
N ALA A 326 -9.95 30.53 -1.07
CA ALA A 326 -10.57 29.69 -2.09
C ALA A 326 -11.47 28.61 -1.46
N MET A 327 -11.01 27.98 -0.38
CA MET A 327 -11.80 27.04 0.42
C MET A 327 -13.11 27.68 0.91
N ALA A 328 -13.06 28.91 1.44
CA ALA A 328 -14.26 29.60 1.92
C ALA A 328 -15.26 29.86 0.78
N THR A 329 -14.77 30.23 -0.41
CA THR A 329 -15.59 30.39 -1.62
C THR A 329 -16.24 29.06 -2.03
N VAL A 330 -15.47 27.97 -2.06
CA VAL A 330 -15.96 26.63 -2.39
C VAL A 330 -17.08 26.21 -1.43
N LEU A 331 -16.86 26.29 -0.11
CA LEU A 331 -17.88 25.94 0.87
C LEU A 331 -19.14 26.79 0.70
N LYS A 332 -19.00 28.10 0.47
CA LYS A 332 -20.16 28.98 0.29
C LYS A 332 -20.96 28.64 -0.96
N SER A 333 -20.28 28.39 -2.07
CA SER A 333 -20.89 28.00 -3.34
C SER A 333 -21.60 26.64 -3.23
N LEU A 334 -20.89 25.63 -2.72
CA LEU A 334 -21.41 24.28 -2.49
C LEU A 334 -22.71 24.31 -1.67
N ARG A 335 -22.72 25.05 -0.56
CA ARG A 335 -23.88 25.19 0.33
C ARG A 335 -25.06 25.89 -0.35
N THR A 336 -24.79 26.73 -1.33
CA THR A 336 -25.83 27.42 -2.09
C THR A 336 -26.43 26.48 -3.15
N ILE A 337 -25.58 25.78 -3.89
CA ILE A 337 -25.97 24.81 -4.94
C ILE A 337 -26.79 23.65 -4.35
N THR A 338 -26.33 23.09 -3.23
CA THR A 338 -26.93 21.91 -2.58
C THR A 338 -28.31 22.16 -1.97
N ARG A 339 -28.77 23.42 -1.91
CA ARG A 339 -30.16 23.76 -1.53
C ARG A 339 -31.17 23.44 -2.62
N THR A 340 -30.73 23.38 -3.88
CA THR A 340 -31.61 23.23 -5.05
C THR A 340 -31.22 22.08 -5.96
N CYS A 341 -30.05 21.48 -5.76
CA CYS A 341 -29.55 20.36 -6.54
C CYS A 341 -29.05 19.25 -5.61
N SER A 342 -29.36 18.00 -5.97
CA SER A 342 -28.91 16.81 -5.23
C SER A 342 -28.26 15.75 -6.11
N ASP A 343 -28.07 16.03 -7.39
CA ASP A 343 -27.32 15.15 -8.29
C ASP A 343 -25.82 15.48 -8.16
N LEU A 344 -25.00 14.51 -7.77
CA LEU A 344 -23.59 14.79 -7.46
C LEU A 344 -22.79 15.29 -8.67
N VAL A 345 -23.08 14.78 -9.87
CA VAL A 345 -22.38 15.20 -11.09
C VAL A 345 -22.79 16.63 -11.46
N GLU A 346 -24.06 16.97 -11.33
CA GLU A 346 -24.58 18.32 -11.53
C GLU A 346 -24.02 19.29 -10.49
N ILE A 347 -23.99 18.89 -9.21
CA ILE A 347 -23.36 19.69 -8.14
C ILE A 347 -21.91 20.00 -8.49
N ALA A 348 -21.13 18.99 -8.92
CA ALA A 348 -19.74 19.20 -9.31
C ALA A 348 -19.61 20.13 -10.54
N CYS A 349 -20.50 20.02 -11.52
CA CYS A 349 -20.52 20.91 -12.68
C CYS A 349 -20.82 22.37 -12.29
N LEU A 350 -21.88 22.59 -11.51
CA LEU A 350 -22.29 23.91 -11.04
C LEU A 350 -21.21 24.54 -10.16
N LEU A 351 -20.61 23.75 -9.26
CA LEU A 351 -19.54 24.20 -8.38
C LEU A 351 -18.30 24.58 -9.19
N ASN A 352 -17.95 23.77 -10.21
CA ASN A 352 -16.84 24.10 -11.09
C ASN A 352 -17.07 25.41 -11.83
N ASP A 353 -18.26 25.64 -12.39
CA ASP A 353 -18.53 26.85 -13.16
C ASP A 353 -18.60 28.11 -12.27
N ASP A 354 -19.05 27.97 -11.02
CA ASP A 354 -19.13 29.08 -10.05
C ASP A 354 -17.76 29.42 -9.45
N VAL A 355 -16.95 28.42 -9.08
CA VAL A 355 -15.68 28.62 -8.37
C VAL A 355 -14.51 28.87 -9.31
N LYS A 356 -14.46 28.24 -10.48
CA LYS A 356 -13.31 28.33 -11.41
C LYS A 356 -12.89 29.76 -11.78
N PRO A 357 -13.81 30.74 -11.99
CA PRO A 357 -13.43 32.13 -12.25
C PRO A 357 -12.70 32.82 -11.10
N ASP A 358 -12.88 32.35 -9.87
CA ASP A 358 -12.31 32.93 -8.65
C ASP A 358 -10.98 32.26 -8.24
N LEU A 359 -10.63 31.13 -8.85
CA LEU A 359 -9.36 30.44 -8.61
C LEU A 359 -8.21 31.14 -9.34
N LEU A 360 -7.02 31.13 -8.73
CA LEU A 360 -5.79 31.49 -9.43
C LEU A 360 -5.50 30.50 -10.56
N SER A 361 -4.68 30.91 -11.54
CA SER A 361 -4.41 30.10 -12.74
C SER A 361 -3.75 28.75 -12.47
N ASP A 362 -3.08 28.62 -11.33
CA ASP A 362 -2.39 27.42 -10.84
C ASP A 362 -3.16 26.74 -9.70
N GLN A 363 -4.35 27.23 -9.35
CA GLN A 363 -5.19 26.64 -8.31
C GLN A 363 -6.26 25.70 -8.88
N PHE A 364 -6.47 24.61 -8.17
CA PHE A 364 -7.57 23.67 -8.35
C PHE A 364 -8.00 23.13 -6.98
N VAL A 365 -9.14 22.46 -6.95
CA VAL A 365 -9.69 21.90 -5.71
C VAL A 365 -10.01 20.43 -5.92
N THR A 366 -9.32 19.57 -5.18
CA THR A 366 -9.67 18.14 -5.13
C THR A 366 -10.82 17.97 -4.15
N MET A 367 -11.86 17.22 -4.52
CA MET A 367 -13.02 17.01 -3.65
C MET A 367 -13.58 15.61 -3.74
N TRP A 368 -14.02 15.07 -2.61
CA TRP A 368 -14.92 13.93 -2.54
C TRP A 368 -16.27 14.37 -2.02
N PHE A 369 -17.33 13.93 -2.69
CA PHE A 369 -18.72 14.20 -2.35
C PHE A 369 -19.42 12.88 -2.05
N ALA A 370 -20.29 12.87 -1.05
CA ALA A 370 -21.21 11.78 -0.85
C ALA A 370 -22.57 12.21 -0.31
N ILE A 371 -23.62 11.59 -0.81
CA ILE A 371 -24.97 11.68 -0.28
C ILE A 371 -25.32 10.32 0.33
N LEU A 372 -25.59 10.32 1.63
CA LEU A 372 -26.14 9.19 2.36
C LEU A 372 -27.67 9.32 2.37
N TRP A 373 -28.37 8.31 1.85
CA TRP A 373 -29.78 8.05 2.14
C TRP A 373 -29.84 7.28 3.45
N ILE A 374 -30.32 7.96 4.48
CA ILE A 374 -30.20 7.57 5.89
C ILE A 374 -30.92 6.24 6.14
N ASP A 375 -32.20 6.15 5.80
CA ASP A 375 -33.00 4.94 6.09
C ASP A 375 -32.59 3.75 5.20
N GLU A 376 -32.17 4.03 3.97
CA GLU A 376 -31.73 3.01 3.00
C GLU A 376 -30.31 2.50 3.28
N ARG A 377 -29.53 3.17 4.14
CA ARG A 377 -28.08 2.97 4.31
C ARG A 377 -27.33 2.94 2.98
N ARG A 378 -27.78 3.76 2.02
CA ARG A 378 -27.20 3.81 0.67
C ARG A 378 -26.36 5.06 0.54
N LEU A 379 -25.11 4.89 0.12
CA LEU A 379 -24.16 5.98 -0.13
C LEU A 379 -24.00 6.15 -1.64
N GLU A 380 -24.34 7.31 -2.17
CA GLU A 380 -23.84 7.75 -3.47
C GLU A 380 -22.61 8.61 -3.26
N CYS A 381 -21.54 8.37 -3.99
CA CYS A 381 -20.33 9.17 -3.88
C CYS A 381 -19.66 9.44 -5.22
N LEU A 382 -18.84 10.48 -5.25
CA LEU A 382 -18.16 10.99 -6.42
C LEU A 382 -16.87 11.66 -5.96
N SER A 383 -15.72 11.37 -6.58
CA SER A 383 -14.52 12.21 -6.40
C SER A 383 -14.13 12.96 -7.66
N ALA A 384 -13.82 14.23 -7.45
CA ALA A 384 -13.25 15.19 -8.38
C ALA A 384 -11.75 15.32 -8.07
N GLY A 385 -10.95 14.37 -8.57
CA GLY A 385 -9.49 14.39 -8.39
C GLY A 385 -8.97 14.10 -6.97
N HIS A 386 -9.84 13.77 -6.02
CA HIS A 386 -9.47 13.52 -4.63
C HIS A 386 -9.09 12.06 -4.37
N THR A 387 -8.40 11.81 -3.25
CA THR A 387 -8.00 10.46 -2.84
C THR A 387 -9.23 9.54 -2.73
N PRO A 388 -9.11 8.23 -3.03
CA PRO A 388 -10.24 7.31 -2.95
C PRO A 388 -10.77 7.13 -1.53
N ALA A 389 -12.08 7.20 -1.36
CA ALA A 389 -12.74 6.83 -0.10
C ALA A 389 -12.50 5.35 0.23
N VAL A 390 -12.53 5.03 1.51
CA VAL A 390 -12.32 3.69 2.04
C VAL A 390 -13.56 3.25 2.78
N ILE A 391 -14.05 2.04 2.50
CA ILE A 391 -14.99 1.33 3.35
C ILE A 391 -14.22 0.23 4.06
N ALA A 392 -14.34 0.20 5.37
CA ALA A 392 -13.63 -0.71 6.24
C ALA A 392 -14.60 -1.41 7.19
N ASN A 393 -14.54 -2.73 7.26
CA ASN A 393 -15.38 -3.52 8.17
C ASN A 393 -14.66 -4.83 8.55
N PRO A 394 -14.24 -5.02 9.81
CA PRO A 394 -13.52 -6.22 10.22
C PRO A 394 -14.35 -7.51 10.10
N GLU A 395 -15.67 -7.40 10.13
CA GLU A 395 -16.61 -8.53 9.97
C GLU A 395 -17.11 -8.71 8.52
N GLY A 396 -16.75 -7.78 7.62
CA GLY A 396 -17.14 -7.82 6.21
C GLY A 396 -16.38 -8.89 5.41
N GLU A 397 -16.95 -9.30 4.27
CA GLU A 397 -16.26 -10.21 3.31
C GLU A 397 -14.92 -9.62 2.84
N LEU A 398 -14.87 -8.29 2.71
CA LEU A 398 -13.65 -7.52 2.47
C LEU A 398 -13.43 -6.57 3.63
N VAL A 399 -12.32 -6.74 4.35
CA VAL A 399 -11.96 -5.88 5.49
C VAL A 399 -11.76 -4.43 5.05
N LEU A 400 -11.23 -4.23 3.84
CA LEU A 400 -11.03 -2.92 3.24
C LEU A 400 -11.46 -2.94 1.78
N ARG A 401 -12.19 -1.90 1.38
CA ARG A 401 -12.61 -1.65 0.01
C ARG A 401 -12.40 -0.18 -0.32
N ARG A 402 -11.65 0.11 -1.38
CA ARG A 402 -11.52 1.49 -1.91
C ARG A 402 -12.65 1.78 -2.89
N ILE A 403 -13.22 2.97 -2.81
CA ILE A 403 -14.16 3.50 -3.78
C ILE A 403 -13.38 4.38 -4.77
N MET A 404 -12.94 3.75 -5.85
CA MET A 404 -12.12 4.41 -6.87
C MET A 404 -13.00 5.21 -7.82
N SER A 405 -12.96 6.54 -7.78
CA SER A 405 -13.61 7.39 -8.79
C SER A 405 -12.62 7.96 -9.79
N LYS A 406 -13.15 8.36 -10.94
CA LYS A 406 -12.41 9.03 -12.01
C LYS A 406 -13.01 10.41 -12.21
N GLY A 407 -12.16 11.41 -12.33
CA GLY A 407 -12.58 12.78 -12.55
C GLY A 407 -11.41 13.73 -12.38
N ALA A 408 -11.38 14.79 -13.17
CA ALA A 408 -10.47 15.91 -12.95
C ALA A 408 -10.85 16.67 -11.66
N ALA A 409 -9.91 17.38 -11.05
CA ALA A 409 -10.21 18.27 -9.94
C ALA A 409 -11.06 19.47 -10.40
N ILE A 410 -11.79 20.08 -9.47
CA ILE A 410 -12.58 21.29 -9.72
C ILE A 410 -11.63 22.42 -10.12
N GLY A 411 -11.99 23.18 -11.15
CA GLY A 411 -11.14 24.21 -11.75
C GLY A 411 -10.31 23.74 -12.95
N MET A 412 -9.97 22.44 -13.05
CA MET A 412 -9.08 21.95 -14.10
C MET A 412 -9.75 21.68 -15.45
N ALA A 413 -11.05 21.36 -15.45
CA ALA A 413 -11.81 21.00 -16.66
C ALA A 413 -12.98 21.96 -16.91
N SER A 414 -13.61 21.87 -18.08
CA SER A 414 -14.92 22.51 -18.30
C SER A 414 -16.04 21.65 -17.72
N SER A 415 -17.17 22.24 -17.35
CA SER A 415 -18.34 21.48 -16.85
C SER A 415 -18.84 20.45 -17.87
N ALA A 416 -18.72 20.71 -19.16
CA ALA A 416 -19.02 19.73 -20.20
C ALA A 416 -18.09 18.50 -20.14
N GLN A 417 -16.80 18.69 -19.86
CA GLN A 417 -15.85 17.58 -19.68
C GLN A 417 -16.11 16.83 -18.38
N ILE A 418 -16.38 17.55 -17.28
CA ILE A 418 -16.76 16.97 -15.98
C ILE A 418 -17.98 16.06 -16.16
N ARG A 419 -19.08 16.59 -16.72
CA ARG A 419 -20.33 15.86 -16.96
C ARG A 419 -20.14 14.55 -17.73
N ASN A 420 -19.23 14.54 -18.68
CA ASN A 420 -18.98 13.37 -19.54
C ASN A 420 -18.02 12.34 -18.92
N THR A 421 -17.22 12.72 -17.93
CA THR A 421 -16.16 11.88 -17.37
C THR A 421 -16.44 11.41 -15.95
N PHE A 422 -17.18 12.21 -15.19
CA PHE A 422 -17.54 11.91 -13.82
C PHE A 422 -18.62 10.83 -13.78
N GLN A 423 -18.45 9.90 -12.85
CA GLN A 423 -19.41 8.84 -12.60
C GLN A 423 -19.57 8.70 -11.09
N SER A 424 -20.77 8.95 -10.59
CA SER A 424 -21.08 8.64 -9.20
C SER A 424 -21.18 7.13 -9.02
N GLN A 425 -20.87 6.67 -7.81
CA GLN A 425 -20.91 5.28 -7.41
C GLN A 425 -21.89 5.11 -6.27
N GLN A 426 -22.76 4.11 -6.41
CA GLN A 426 -23.71 3.71 -5.38
C GLN A 426 -23.12 2.56 -4.58
N VAL A 427 -23.15 2.67 -3.27
CA VAL A 427 -22.70 1.64 -2.34
C VAL A 427 -23.77 1.39 -1.28
N GLN A 428 -24.18 0.14 -1.14
CA GLN A 428 -25.01 -0.29 -0.02
C GLN A 428 -24.10 -0.48 1.19
N LEU A 429 -24.38 0.25 2.27
CA LEU A 429 -23.70 0.10 3.55
C LEU A 429 -24.43 -0.90 4.44
N HIS A 430 -23.65 -1.61 5.24
CA HIS A 430 -24.10 -2.60 6.21
C HIS A 430 -23.75 -2.13 7.63
N PRO A 431 -24.46 -2.61 8.66
CA PRO A 431 -24.08 -2.33 10.04
C PRO A 431 -22.61 -2.71 10.30
N GLY A 432 -21.89 -1.84 11.00
CA GLY A 432 -20.46 -1.97 11.26
C GLY A 432 -19.54 -1.39 10.18
N ASP A 433 -20.05 -1.07 8.99
CA ASP A 433 -19.23 -0.43 7.94
C ASP A 433 -18.72 0.94 8.41
N VAL A 434 -17.42 1.17 8.25
CA VAL A 434 -16.75 2.45 8.48
C VAL A 434 -16.34 3.05 7.14
N VAL A 435 -16.96 4.16 6.76
CA VAL A 435 -16.56 4.96 5.60
C VAL A 435 -15.53 5.99 6.07
N VAL A 436 -14.38 6.05 5.42
CA VAL A 436 -13.28 6.98 5.70
C VAL A 436 -12.91 7.73 4.43
N GLN A 437 -12.79 9.05 4.55
CA GLN A 437 -12.18 9.92 3.55
C GLN A 437 -11.07 10.73 4.21
N TYR A 438 -9.94 10.93 3.53
CA TYR A 438 -8.79 11.65 4.05
C TYR A 438 -8.10 12.48 2.96
N THR A 439 -7.33 13.50 3.33
CA THR A 439 -6.50 14.29 2.40
C THR A 439 -5.12 13.66 2.22
N ASP A 440 -4.48 13.93 1.08
CA ASP A 440 -3.17 13.37 0.73
C ASP A 440 -2.05 13.77 1.71
N GLY A 441 -2.24 14.85 2.47
CA GLY A 441 -1.39 15.19 3.61
C GLY A 441 -1.17 14.04 4.60
N LEU A 442 -2.07 13.06 4.72
CA LEU A 442 -1.84 11.85 5.53
C LEU A 442 -0.93 10.81 4.83
N SER A 443 -0.99 10.70 3.51
CA SER A 443 -0.20 9.77 2.72
C SER A 443 1.18 10.31 2.34
N GLU A 444 1.32 11.63 2.20
CA GLU A 444 2.55 12.27 1.70
C GLU A 444 3.53 12.66 2.82
N VAL A 445 3.20 12.37 4.10
CA VAL A 445 4.12 12.58 5.23
C VAL A 445 5.42 11.80 5.01
N MET A 446 6.54 12.52 5.03
CA MET A 446 7.87 11.94 4.85
C MET A 446 8.51 11.58 6.18
N ASP A 447 9.21 10.46 6.24
CA ASP A 447 10.12 10.15 7.35
C ASP A 447 11.49 10.84 7.20
N ALA A 448 12.39 10.59 8.15
CA ALA A 448 13.78 11.07 8.12
C ALA A 448 14.59 10.58 6.91
N HIS A 449 14.13 9.55 6.20
CA HIS A 449 14.74 9.03 4.99
C HIS A 449 14.10 9.58 3.70
N GLN A 450 13.16 10.53 3.83
CA GLN A 450 12.38 11.09 2.73
C GLN A 450 11.49 10.04 2.04
N GLU A 451 11.06 9.01 2.78
CA GLU A 451 10.05 8.07 2.33
C GLU A 451 8.67 8.53 2.79
N GLU A 452 7.76 8.68 1.84
CA GLU A 452 6.34 8.93 2.12
C GLU A 452 5.72 7.76 2.91
N PHE A 453 4.80 8.08 3.81
CA PHE A 453 3.99 7.10 4.53
C PHE A 453 3.19 6.24 3.54
N GLY A 454 2.61 6.87 2.54
CA GLY A 454 1.97 6.25 1.38
C GLY A 454 0.60 5.64 1.66
N ASP A 455 -0.23 5.63 0.60
CA ASP A 455 -1.60 5.11 0.60
C ASP A 455 -1.77 3.75 1.29
N LEU A 456 -0.89 2.79 1.00
CA LEU A 456 -1.04 1.43 1.54
C LEU A 456 -0.83 1.36 3.05
N ARG A 457 0.04 2.21 3.61
CA ARG A 457 0.24 2.28 5.07
C ARG A 457 -0.93 2.99 5.74
N VAL A 458 -1.51 4.02 5.11
CA VAL A 458 -2.77 4.64 5.59
C VAL A 458 -3.88 3.60 5.69
N LEU A 459 -4.08 2.80 4.64
CA LEU A 459 -5.08 1.73 4.63
C LEU A 459 -4.81 0.67 5.73
N GLY A 460 -3.56 0.24 5.86
CA GLY A 460 -3.17 -0.70 6.92
C GLY A 460 -3.40 -0.13 8.33
N CYS A 461 -3.13 1.16 8.52
CA CYS A 461 -3.34 1.87 9.76
C CYS A 461 -4.84 1.93 10.11
N ILE A 462 -5.69 2.34 9.15
CA ILE A 462 -7.15 2.34 9.32
C ILE A 462 -7.62 0.97 9.79
N ALA A 463 -7.24 -0.11 9.08
CA ALA A 463 -7.62 -1.47 9.44
C ALA A 463 -7.17 -1.87 10.85
N SER A 464 -5.95 -1.50 11.26
CA SER A 464 -5.40 -1.85 12.57
C SER A 464 -6.12 -1.19 13.75
N HIS A 465 -6.84 -0.09 13.51
CA HIS A 465 -7.55 0.64 14.55
C HIS A 465 -9.07 0.38 14.56
N LEU A 466 -9.64 -0.39 13.62
CA LEU A 466 -11.10 -0.57 13.50
C LEU A 466 -11.77 -1.18 14.73
N GLU A 467 -11.04 -1.95 15.54
CA GLU A 467 -11.55 -2.56 16.78
C GLU A 467 -11.71 -1.55 17.93
N ALA A 468 -11.27 -0.29 17.75
CA ALA A 468 -11.43 0.73 18.77
C ALA A 468 -12.92 1.02 19.04
N PRO A 469 -13.30 1.18 20.33
CA PRO A 469 -14.70 1.26 20.73
C PRO A 469 -15.37 2.52 20.18
N GLN A 470 -14.69 3.66 20.18
CA GLN A 470 -15.19 4.91 19.61
C GLN A 470 -14.58 5.13 18.23
N LEU A 471 -15.35 5.68 17.30
CA LEU A 471 -14.84 6.01 15.97
C LEU A 471 -13.77 7.11 16.03
N GLN A 472 -13.85 8.01 17.02
CA GLN A 472 -12.82 9.04 17.22
C GLN A 472 -11.46 8.42 17.57
N ASP A 473 -11.42 7.33 18.35
CA ASP A 473 -10.17 6.63 18.66
C ASP A 473 -9.52 6.03 17.40
N VAL A 474 -10.32 5.65 16.39
CA VAL A 474 -9.83 5.19 15.09
C VAL A 474 -9.11 6.32 14.35
N VAL A 475 -9.77 7.48 14.28
CA VAL A 475 -9.23 8.68 13.61
C VAL A 475 -7.96 9.16 14.31
N ASP A 476 -8.01 9.29 15.63
CA ASP A 476 -6.87 9.75 16.43
C ASP A 476 -5.69 8.76 16.37
N GLY A 477 -5.97 7.45 16.34
CA GLY A 477 -4.95 6.41 16.18
C GLY A 477 -4.25 6.47 14.82
N VAL A 478 -5.01 6.70 13.73
CA VAL A 478 -4.45 6.87 12.38
C VAL A 478 -3.57 8.12 12.31
N ILE A 479 -4.09 9.27 12.76
CA ILE A 479 -3.36 10.54 12.75
C ILE A 479 -2.11 10.46 13.64
N GLY A 480 -2.21 9.81 14.80
CA GLY A 480 -1.09 9.59 15.70
C GLY A 480 0.03 8.75 15.07
N THR A 481 -0.33 7.69 14.35
CA THR A 481 0.63 6.83 13.65
C THR A 481 1.31 7.56 12.49
N VAL A 482 0.55 8.31 11.70
CA VAL A 482 1.06 9.15 10.60
C VAL A 482 1.98 10.24 11.14
N SER A 483 1.57 10.92 12.22
CA SER A 483 2.38 11.96 12.85
C SER A 483 3.70 11.39 13.39
N ALA A 484 3.67 10.20 13.99
CA ALA A 484 4.88 9.54 14.49
C ALA A 484 5.85 9.13 13.37
N TRP A 485 5.34 8.78 12.19
CA TRP A 485 6.16 8.50 11.01
C TRP A 485 6.99 9.72 10.58
N GLY A 486 6.37 10.90 10.56
CA GLY A 486 7.03 12.17 10.25
C GLY A 486 7.79 12.79 11.42
N GLU A 487 8.15 12.02 12.45
CA GLU A 487 8.82 12.52 13.67
C GLU A 487 8.07 13.68 14.38
N HIS A 488 6.74 13.72 14.20
CA HIS A 488 5.86 14.80 14.64
C HIS A 488 6.12 16.16 13.99
N GLU A 489 6.85 16.20 12.88
CA GLU A 489 6.93 17.35 11.99
C GLU A 489 5.85 17.24 10.91
N GLN A 490 4.85 18.12 11.00
CA GLN A 490 3.76 18.18 10.04
C GLN A 490 4.20 18.97 8.81
N SER A 491 4.29 18.28 7.66
CA SER A 491 4.66 18.87 6.37
C SER A 491 3.49 19.43 5.58
N ASP A 492 2.26 19.01 5.90
CA ASP A 492 1.03 19.42 5.21
C ASP A 492 -0.20 19.25 6.12
N ASP A 493 -1.35 19.79 5.73
CA ASP A 493 -2.61 19.70 6.47
C ASP A 493 -3.08 18.23 6.62
N TYR A 494 -3.56 17.84 7.81
CA TYR A 494 -4.16 16.52 8.02
C TYR A 494 -5.65 16.63 8.20
N THR A 495 -6.40 16.08 7.23
CA THR A 495 -7.85 15.97 7.33
C THR A 495 -8.31 14.54 7.13
N MET A 496 -9.09 14.04 8.07
CA MET A 496 -9.74 12.74 8.00
C MET A 496 -11.17 12.84 8.52
N VAL A 497 -12.12 12.35 7.74
CA VAL A 497 -13.53 12.24 8.09
C VAL A 497 -13.93 10.78 8.06
N ALA A 498 -14.54 10.31 9.15
CA ALA A 498 -15.04 8.95 9.25
C ALA A 498 -16.53 8.93 9.65
N MET A 499 -17.25 7.95 9.11
CA MET A 499 -18.63 7.64 9.47
C MET A 499 -18.76 6.13 9.67
N ARG A 500 -19.31 5.70 10.80
CA ARG A 500 -19.61 4.31 11.11
C ARG A 500 -21.11 4.08 11.12
N VAL A 501 -21.57 3.04 10.44
CA VAL A 501 -22.96 2.58 10.52
C VAL A 501 -23.13 1.79 11.81
N GLY A 502 -24.08 2.21 12.64
CA GLY A 502 -24.40 1.55 13.89
C GLY A 502 -24.84 0.10 13.66
N VAL A 503 -24.43 -0.79 14.56
CA VAL A 503 -24.88 -2.18 14.56
C VAL A 503 -26.26 -2.26 15.20
N ASP A 504 -27.23 -2.83 14.49
CA ASP A 504 -28.60 -2.99 15.00
C ASP A 504 -28.58 -3.82 16.30
N GLY A 505 -28.86 -3.18 17.44
CA GLY A 505 -28.94 -3.87 18.75
C GLY A 505 -28.17 -3.24 19.91
N VAL A 506 -27.41 -2.17 19.71
CA VAL A 506 -26.83 -1.39 20.82
C VAL A 506 -27.42 0.02 20.78
N SER A 507 -28.22 0.31 21.80
CA SER A 507 -28.86 1.61 22.08
C SER A 507 -27.90 2.53 22.80
#